data_AF-K9X577-F1
#
_entry.id   AF-K9X577-F1
#
_cell.length_a   1.000
_cell.length_b   1.000
_cell.length_c   1.000
_cell.angle_alpha   90.00
_cell.angle_beta   90.00
_cell.angle_gamma   90.00
#
_symmetry.space_group_name_H-M   'P 1'
#
loop_
_entity.id
_entity.type
_entity.pdbx_description
1 polymer ?
#
loop_
_entity_poly.entity_id
_entity_poly.type
_entity_poly.pdbx_seq_one_letter_code
_entity_poly.pdbx_strand_id
1 'polypeptide(L)'
;MKKIIALLGIVGGAIALSAPVMALPYGTNTVYKTVSDSNVTTVYISAAANSRVQVDMGSADRSTARIVGACGELRISIPSSGSFEGLKVDGTAIDASTLPTQILPACNGGTFVEPRSANFKTPNGQVVIVGKNPNSAVAITLPTETTRNVSINGCGFGILRAASGSSLPSTFEIGTNSYTLATLPDAGEPPVCRTTNGVSTGYVPSGWP
;
A
#
# COMPACT_ATOMS: atom_id res chain seq x y z
N MET A 1 56.67 -34.11 48.42
CA MET A 1 56.03 -33.00 49.16
C MET A 1 55.05 -32.28 48.21
N LYS A 2 53.83 -32.02 48.70
CA LYS A 2 52.75 -31.07 48.29
C LYS A 2 52.92 -30.32 46.94
N LYS A 3 52.10 -30.57 45.90
CA LYS A 3 50.71 -30.09 45.59
C LYS A 3 50.58 -28.63 45.06
N ILE A 4 50.17 -28.51 43.77
CA ILE A 4 49.13 -27.65 43.11
C ILE A 4 49.21 -26.13 43.40
N ILE A 5 49.17 -25.17 42.45
CA ILE A 5 48.00 -24.68 41.69
C ILE A 5 48.45 -23.66 40.62
N ALA A 6 48.01 -23.88 39.37
CA ALA A 6 47.97 -22.88 38.31
C ALA A 6 46.65 -22.08 38.41
N LEU A 7 46.72 -20.76 38.41
CA LEU A 7 45.54 -19.89 38.42
C LEU A 7 45.29 -19.36 37.00
N LEU A 8 44.26 -19.90 36.34
CA LEU A 8 43.66 -19.33 35.14
C LEU A 8 42.83 -18.09 35.53
N GLY A 9 43.16 -16.94 34.97
CA GLY A 9 42.31 -15.75 34.98
C GLY A 9 41.55 -15.62 33.66
N ILE A 10 40.44 -16.33 33.51
CA ILE A 10 39.49 -16.11 32.41
C ILE A 10 38.53 -15.00 32.88
N VAL A 11 38.70 -13.79 32.34
CA VAL A 11 37.72 -12.71 32.48
C VAL A 11 36.53 -13.06 31.58
N GLY A 12 35.54 -13.73 32.16
CA GLY A 12 34.26 -14.01 31.52
C GLY A 12 33.44 -12.73 31.37
N GLY A 13 33.54 -12.07 30.21
CA GLY A 13 32.58 -11.05 29.81
C GLY A 13 31.23 -11.73 29.55
N ALA A 14 30.26 -11.51 30.43
CA ALA A 14 28.88 -11.88 30.18
C ALA A 14 28.35 -10.99 29.04
N ILE A 15 28.35 -11.52 27.82
CA ILE A 15 27.61 -10.94 26.71
C ILE A 15 26.14 -11.18 27.04
N ALA A 16 25.46 -10.15 27.55
CA ALA A 16 24.01 -10.17 27.67
C ALA A 16 23.43 -10.28 26.26
N LEU A 17 23.12 -11.50 25.84
CA LEU A 17 22.27 -11.75 24.68
C LEU A 17 20.91 -11.19 25.04
N SER A 18 20.61 -9.96 24.61
CA SER A 18 19.26 -9.42 24.71
C SER A 18 18.35 -10.37 23.95
N ALA A 19 17.48 -11.07 24.66
CA ALA A 19 16.43 -11.86 24.05
C ALA A 19 15.72 -10.97 23.01
N PRO A 20 15.42 -11.49 21.81
CA PRO A 20 14.72 -10.71 20.82
C PRO A 20 13.43 -10.21 21.47
N VAL A 21 13.23 -8.88 21.47
CA VAL A 21 12.00 -8.30 21.98
C VAL A 21 10.88 -8.88 21.14
N MET A 22 10.10 -9.77 21.77
CA MET A 22 9.01 -10.46 21.11
C MET A 22 7.99 -9.42 20.66
N ALA A 23 7.57 -9.54 19.41
CA ALA A 23 6.47 -8.75 18.85
C ALA A 23 5.29 -8.76 19.84
N LEU A 24 4.73 -7.59 20.18
CA LEU A 24 3.61 -7.49 21.12
C LEU A 24 2.30 -7.83 20.39
N PRO A 25 1.75 -9.06 20.51
CA PRO A 25 0.46 -9.37 19.91
C PRO A 25 -0.68 -8.94 20.85
N TYR A 26 -1.90 -8.92 20.35
CA TYR A 26 -3.10 -8.82 21.17
C TYR A 26 -3.76 -10.20 21.27
N GLY A 27 -3.60 -10.87 22.43
CA GLY A 27 -3.85 -12.29 22.56
C GLY A 27 -3.02 -13.09 21.54
N THR A 28 -3.69 -13.85 20.66
CA THR A 28 -3.05 -14.58 19.56
C THR A 28 -2.93 -13.79 18.26
N ASN A 29 -3.39 -12.54 18.22
CA ASN A 29 -3.50 -11.76 16.99
C ASN A 29 -2.28 -10.85 16.80
N THR A 30 -1.59 -11.01 15.67
CA THR A 30 -0.47 -10.14 15.27
C THR A 30 -0.92 -8.90 14.51
N VAL A 31 -2.21 -8.81 14.16
CA VAL A 31 -2.83 -7.62 13.57
C VAL A 31 -4.12 -7.35 14.31
N TYR A 32 -4.23 -6.15 14.87
CA TYR A 32 -5.38 -5.71 15.66
C TYR A 32 -5.54 -4.21 15.50
N LYS A 33 -6.64 -3.66 16.00
CA LYS A 33 -6.92 -2.22 15.93
C LYS A 33 -7.14 -1.64 17.32
N THR A 34 -7.08 -0.32 17.37
CA THR A 34 -7.76 0.47 18.40
C THR A 34 -8.62 1.52 17.71
N VAL A 35 -9.69 1.94 18.38
CA VAL A 35 -10.53 3.05 17.96
C VAL A 35 -10.46 4.11 19.05
N SER A 36 -9.95 5.31 18.72
CA SER A 36 -9.92 6.42 19.67
C SER A 36 -11.33 6.98 19.92
N ASP A 37 -11.49 7.78 20.98
CA ASP A 37 -12.74 8.50 21.28
C ASP A 37 -13.23 9.40 20.13
N SER A 38 -12.30 9.86 19.29
CA SER A 38 -12.56 10.61 18.07
C SER A 38 -12.91 9.73 16.85
N ASN A 39 -13.20 8.45 17.07
CA ASN A 39 -13.49 7.43 16.05
C ASN A 39 -12.37 7.24 15.00
N VAL A 40 -11.12 7.48 15.39
CA VAL A 40 -9.96 7.25 14.52
C VAL A 40 -9.46 5.83 14.72
N THR A 41 -9.61 5.00 13.70
CA THR A 41 -9.09 3.63 13.71
C THR A 41 -7.58 3.62 13.44
N THR A 42 -6.83 2.99 14.34
CA THR A 42 -5.40 2.74 14.19
C THR A 42 -5.15 1.24 14.20
N VAL A 43 -4.49 0.72 13.17
CA VAL A 43 -4.12 -0.69 13.06
C VAL A 43 -2.69 -0.87 13.58
N TYR A 44 -2.50 -1.86 14.44
CA TYR A 44 -1.22 -2.28 14.98
C TYR A 44 -0.80 -3.59 14.34
N ILE A 45 0.47 -3.67 13.96
CA ILE A 45 1.05 -4.83 13.28
C ILE A 45 2.25 -5.31 14.11
N SER A 46 2.15 -6.50 14.68
CA SER A 46 3.19 -7.15 15.47
C SER A 46 4.12 -7.93 14.54
N ALA A 47 5.41 -7.63 14.57
CA ALA A 47 6.42 -8.25 13.73
C ALA A 47 7.81 -8.14 14.39
N ALA A 48 8.84 -8.67 13.73
CA ALA A 48 10.22 -8.61 14.25
C ALA A 48 10.65 -7.16 14.54
N ALA A 49 11.24 -6.92 15.71
CA ALA A 49 11.69 -5.60 16.11
C ALA A 49 12.67 -4.98 15.09
N ASN A 50 12.57 -3.67 14.89
CA ASN A 50 13.40 -2.90 13.94
C ASN A 50 13.32 -3.36 12.47
N SER A 51 12.22 -4.01 12.09
CA SER A 51 11.97 -4.45 10.71
C SER A 51 11.02 -3.50 9.95
N ARG A 52 10.68 -3.88 8.71
CA ARG A 52 9.65 -3.22 7.91
C ARG A 52 8.68 -4.27 7.41
N VAL A 53 7.40 -3.91 7.43
CA VAL A 53 6.31 -4.69 6.86
C VAL A 53 5.71 -3.90 5.71
N GLN A 54 5.61 -4.53 4.54
CA GLN A 54 4.86 -3.98 3.43
C GLN A 54 3.39 -4.35 3.60
N VAL A 55 2.52 -3.34 3.53
CA VAL A 55 1.07 -3.48 3.58
C VAL A 55 0.53 -3.12 2.21
N ASP A 56 -0.21 -4.02 1.59
CA ASP A 56 -0.98 -3.72 0.40
C ASP A 56 -2.33 -3.11 0.82
N MET A 57 -2.58 -1.89 0.37
CA MET A 57 -3.80 -1.14 0.66
C MET A 57 -4.86 -1.35 -0.42
N GLY A 58 -4.61 -2.27 -1.36
CA GLY A 58 -5.42 -2.48 -2.55
C GLY A 58 -5.27 -1.36 -3.57
N SER A 59 -6.25 -1.28 -4.47
CA SER A 59 -6.27 -0.30 -5.56
C SER A 59 -7.04 0.96 -5.19
N ALA A 60 -6.45 2.12 -5.45
CA ALA A 60 -7.10 3.41 -5.31
C ALA A 60 -7.20 4.12 -6.66
N ASP A 61 -8.35 4.73 -6.93
CA ASP A 61 -8.57 5.52 -8.15
C ASP A 61 -7.58 6.70 -8.20
N ARG A 62 -6.74 6.73 -9.25
CA ARG A 62 -5.85 7.84 -9.55
C ARG A 62 -6.35 8.56 -10.78
N SER A 63 -6.89 9.76 -10.58
CA SER A 63 -7.31 10.64 -11.66
C SER A 63 -6.18 11.55 -12.12
N THR A 64 -5.97 11.63 -13.42
CA THR A 64 -5.04 12.57 -14.05
C THR A 64 -5.68 13.21 -15.27
N ALA A 65 -5.42 14.50 -15.48
CA ALA A 65 -5.85 15.16 -16.71
C ALA A 65 -4.89 14.81 -17.87
N ARG A 66 -5.44 14.66 -19.06
CA ARG A 66 -4.70 14.56 -20.32
C ARG A 66 -5.34 15.46 -21.36
N ILE A 67 -4.50 16.01 -22.22
CA ILE A 67 -4.95 16.86 -23.32
C ILE A 67 -5.32 15.95 -24.50
N VAL A 68 -6.52 16.19 -25.05
CA VAL A 68 -7.01 15.54 -26.25
C VAL A 68 -6.22 16.05 -27.46
N GLY A 69 -5.84 15.13 -28.33
CA GLY A 69 -5.12 15.42 -29.58
C GLY A 69 -5.92 16.31 -30.53
N ALA A 70 -5.23 16.76 -31.57
CA ALA A 70 -5.77 17.74 -32.51
C ALA A 70 -6.97 17.21 -33.32
N CYS A 71 -7.14 15.89 -33.41
CA CYS A 71 -8.24 15.23 -34.11
C CYS A 71 -9.33 14.70 -33.18
N GLY A 72 -9.34 15.15 -31.91
CA GLY A 72 -10.36 14.73 -30.94
C GLY A 72 -10.08 13.35 -30.33
N GLU A 73 -8.83 12.89 -30.40
CA GLU A 73 -8.39 11.60 -29.88
C GLU A 73 -7.67 11.73 -28.55
N LEU A 74 -8.06 10.91 -27.59
CA LEU A 74 -7.34 10.75 -26.33
C LEU A 74 -6.60 9.42 -26.36
N ARG A 75 -5.27 9.49 -26.31
CA ARG A 75 -4.40 8.31 -26.31
C ARG A 75 -4.00 7.98 -24.88
N ILE A 76 -4.36 6.79 -24.43
CA ILE A 76 -4.04 6.27 -23.11
C ILE A 76 -3.03 5.14 -23.29
N SER A 77 -1.79 5.41 -22.88
CA SER A 77 -0.73 4.39 -22.88
C SER A 77 -1.06 3.26 -21.92
N ILE A 78 -0.50 2.08 -22.19
CA ILE A 78 -0.58 0.93 -21.27
C ILE A 78 -0.06 1.39 -19.90
N PRO A 79 -0.84 1.24 -18.82
CA PRO A 79 -0.39 1.60 -17.49
C PRO A 79 0.75 0.71 -17.04
N SER A 80 1.52 1.14 -16.04
CA SER A 80 2.63 0.36 -15.49
C SER A 80 2.19 -0.99 -14.90
N SER A 81 0.93 -1.10 -14.48
CA SER A 81 0.31 -2.36 -14.05
C SER A 81 0.09 -3.36 -15.20
N GLY A 82 0.16 -2.91 -16.46
CA GLY A 82 -0.14 -3.72 -17.65
C GLY A 82 -1.62 -3.93 -17.93
N SER A 83 -2.54 -3.44 -17.07
CA SER A 83 -3.98 -3.64 -17.19
C SER A 83 -4.76 -2.33 -17.18
N PHE A 84 -5.76 -2.20 -18.06
CA PHE A 84 -6.73 -1.09 -18.08
C PHE A 84 -7.98 -1.37 -17.22
N GLU A 85 -7.94 -2.37 -16.36
CA GLU A 85 -9.07 -2.69 -15.47
C GLU A 85 -9.46 -1.46 -14.63
N GLY A 86 -10.76 -1.16 -14.58
CA GLY A 86 -11.29 0.00 -13.89
C GLY A 86 -11.04 1.36 -14.57
N LEU A 87 -10.56 1.39 -15.82
CA LEU A 87 -10.39 2.62 -16.60
C LEU A 87 -11.70 3.42 -16.66
N LYS A 88 -11.62 4.71 -16.32
CA LYS A 88 -12.70 5.68 -16.53
C LYS A 88 -12.19 6.90 -17.28
N VAL A 89 -13.00 7.44 -18.16
CA VAL A 89 -12.74 8.64 -18.94
C VAL A 89 -13.90 9.60 -18.73
N ASP A 90 -13.63 10.77 -18.13
CA ASP A 90 -14.65 11.70 -17.62
C ASP A 90 -15.71 11.00 -16.74
N GLY A 91 -15.25 10.09 -15.87
CA GLY A 91 -16.12 9.29 -14.99
C GLY A 91 -16.87 8.15 -15.67
N THR A 92 -16.84 8.06 -17.00
CA THR A 92 -17.46 6.94 -17.75
C THR A 92 -16.52 5.75 -17.80
N ALA A 93 -16.96 4.59 -17.31
CA ALA A 93 -16.18 3.36 -17.38
C ALA A 93 -15.94 2.93 -18.84
N ILE A 94 -14.70 2.54 -19.14
CA ILE A 94 -14.30 2.03 -20.45
C ILE A 94 -13.76 0.61 -20.26
N ASP A 95 -14.47 -0.37 -20.83
CA ASP A 95 -13.97 -1.73 -20.88
C ASP A 95 -12.97 -1.89 -22.04
N ALA A 96 -11.69 -1.78 -21.73
CA ALA A 96 -10.63 -1.93 -22.71
C ALA A 96 -10.50 -3.36 -23.27
N SER A 97 -11.03 -4.37 -22.60
CA SER A 97 -10.91 -5.77 -23.04
C SER A 97 -11.72 -6.03 -24.31
N THR A 98 -12.88 -5.37 -24.45
CA THR A 98 -13.82 -5.53 -25.57
C THR A 98 -13.53 -4.62 -26.76
N LEU A 99 -12.62 -3.65 -26.63
CA LEU A 99 -12.29 -2.74 -27.71
C LEU A 99 -11.59 -3.46 -28.88
N PRO A 100 -11.98 -3.17 -30.14
CA PRO A 100 -11.32 -3.73 -31.30
C PRO A 100 -9.91 -3.16 -31.47
N THR A 101 -9.00 -3.93 -32.07
CA THR A 101 -7.65 -3.45 -32.40
C THR A 101 -7.65 -2.82 -33.79
N GLN A 102 -7.20 -1.57 -33.92
CA GLN A 102 -7.15 -0.81 -35.17
C GLN A 102 -5.91 0.09 -35.22
N ILE A 103 -5.41 0.39 -36.43
CA ILE A 103 -4.33 1.36 -36.62
C ILE A 103 -4.87 2.77 -36.39
N LEU A 104 -4.11 3.59 -35.64
CA LEU A 104 -4.43 5.00 -35.43
C LEU A 104 -4.31 5.75 -36.77
N PRO A 105 -5.40 6.33 -37.31
CA PRO A 105 -5.35 7.08 -38.55
C PRO A 105 -4.51 8.35 -38.40
N ALA A 106 -4.00 8.86 -39.53
CA ALA A 106 -3.36 10.17 -39.56
C ALA A 106 -4.38 11.26 -39.23
N CYS A 107 -3.90 12.33 -38.58
CA CYS A 107 -4.66 13.52 -38.26
C CYS A 107 -4.36 14.60 -39.30
N ASN A 108 -5.38 15.12 -40.00
CA ASN A 108 -5.21 16.20 -40.98
C ASN A 108 -6.33 17.24 -40.81
N GLY A 109 -5.95 18.51 -40.63
CA GLY A 109 -6.91 19.61 -40.49
C GLY A 109 -7.89 19.48 -39.32
N GLY A 110 -7.51 18.78 -38.24
CA GLY A 110 -8.37 18.58 -37.06
C GLY A 110 -9.36 17.41 -37.17
N THR A 111 -9.24 16.58 -38.21
CA THR A 111 -10.04 15.35 -38.36
C THR A 111 -9.17 14.15 -38.77
N PHE A 112 -9.59 12.95 -38.38
CA PHE A 112 -8.92 11.74 -38.86
C PHE A 112 -9.12 11.55 -40.36
N VAL A 113 -8.05 11.18 -41.07
CA VAL A 113 -8.11 10.85 -42.50
C VAL A 113 -9.06 9.68 -42.76
N GLU A 114 -9.12 8.72 -41.83
CA GLU A 114 -10.12 7.65 -41.81
C GLU A 114 -10.98 7.81 -40.54
N PRO A 115 -12.30 8.10 -40.67
CA PRO A 115 -13.16 8.34 -39.52
C PRO A 115 -13.21 7.16 -38.54
N ARG A 116 -13.18 7.47 -37.24
CA ARG A 116 -13.38 6.50 -36.15
C ARG A 116 -14.55 6.95 -35.29
N SER A 117 -15.64 6.18 -35.27
CA SER A 117 -16.84 6.47 -34.48
C SER A 117 -16.88 5.78 -33.13
N ALA A 118 -15.97 4.82 -32.90
CA ALA A 118 -15.89 4.04 -31.67
C ALA A 118 -14.46 3.99 -31.14
N ASN A 119 -14.34 3.83 -29.82
CA ASN A 119 -13.06 3.65 -29.14
C ASN A 119 -12.40 2.35 -29.60
N PHE A 120 -11.07 2.32 -29.61
CA PHE A 120 -10.31 1.17 -30.10
C PHE A 120 -8.97 1.05 -29.38
N LYS A 121 -8.28 -0.09 -29.58
CA LYS A 121 -6.89 -0.30 -29.16
C LYS A 121 -5.96 -0.18 -30.36
N THR A 122 -4.79 0.41 -30.20
CA THR A 122 -3.74 0.32 -31.22
C THR A 122 -3.06 -1.05 -31.18
N PRO A 123 -2.33 -1.47 -32.25
CA PRO A 123 -1.52 -2.69 -32.20
C PRO A 123 -0.46 -2.66 -31.08
N ASN A 124 -0.05 -1.48 -30.63
CA ASN A 124 0.86 -1.28 -29.51
C ASN A 124 0.13 -1.29 -28.15
N GLY A 125 -1.14 -1.67 -28.12
CA GLY A 125 -1.96 -1.82 -26.90
C GLY A 125 -2.43 -0.50 -26.25
N GLN A 126 -2.26 0.65 -26.90
CA GLN A 126 -2.80 1.92 -26.38
C GLN A 126 -4.32 1.95 -26.56
N VAL A 127 -5.06 2.41 -25.56
CA VAL A 127 -6.49 2.70 -25.71
C VAL A 127 -6.64 4.09 -26.33
N VAL A 128 -7.46 4.19 -27.38
CA VAL A 128 -7.79 5.45 -28.05
C VAL A 128 -9.27 5.72 -27.86
N ILE A 129 -9.57 6.83 -27.18
CA ILE A 129 -10.93 7.36 -27.06
C ILE A 129 -11.13 8.40 -28.14
N VAL A 130 -12.20 8.27 -28.92
CA VAL A 130 -12.49 9.15 -30.05
C VAL A 130 -13.70 10.05 -29.75
N GLY A 131 -13.88 11.11 -30.54
CA GLY A 131 -15.03 12.00 -30.42
C GLY A 131 -14.96 12.96 -29.23
N LYS A 132 -13.76 13.19 -28.68
CA LYS A 132 -13.53 14.23 -27.66
C LYS A 132 -13.27 15.58 -28.33
N ASN A 133 -13.46 16.68 -27.60
CA ASN A 133 -13.17 18.01 -28.13
C ASN A 133 -11.64 18.19 -28.28
N PRO A 134 -11.12 18.53 -29.47
CA PRO A 134 -9.70 18.75 -29.68
C PRO A 134 -9.12 19.78 -28.70
N ASN A 135 -7.90 19.55 -28.22
CA ASN A 135 -7.18 20.44 -27.31
C ASN A 135 -7.88 20.69 -25.95
N SER A 136 -8.90 19.91 -25.60
CA SER A 136 -9.54 19.97 -24.28
C SER A 136 -8.85 19.05 -23.27
N ALA A 137 -8.99 19.37 -21.98
CA ALA A 137 -8.54 18.50 -20.90
C ALA A 137 -9.63 17.47 -20.57
N VAL A 138 -9.26 16.20 -20.55
CA VAL A 138 -10.12 15.07 -20.19
C VAL A 138 -9.53 14.36 -18.98
N ALA A 139 -10.38 13.97 -18.04
CA ALA A 139 -9.96 13.23 -16.86
C ALA A 139 -9.87 11.73 -17.17
N ILE A 140 -8.70 11.14 -16.93
CA ILE A 140 -8.50 9.69 -16.96
C ILE A 140 -8.33 9.22 -15.53
N THR A 141 -9.15 8.28 -15.11
CA THR A 141 -9.01 7.59 -13.83
C THR A 141 -8.64 6.14 -14.08
N LEU A 142 -7.55 5.69 -13.47
CA LEU A 142 -7.15 4.30 -13.44
C LEU A 142 -6.85 3.91 -11.98
N PRO A 143 -7.40 2.78 -11.49
CA PRO A 143 -7.00 2.24 -10.21
C PRO A 143 -5.51 1.93 -10.21
N THR A 144 -4.81 2.34 -9.16
CA THR A 144 -3.40 2.00 -8.95
C THR A 144 -3.25 1.33 -7.60
N GLU A 145 -2.57 0.18 -7.59
CA GLU A 145 -2.18 -0.50 -6.36
C GLU A 145 -1.39 0.44 -5.46
N THR A 146 -1.77 0.49 -4.20
CA THR A 146 -1.16 1.36 -3.21
C THR A 146 -0.55 0.50 -2.14
N THR A 147 0.79 0.49 -2.05
CA THR A 147 1.49 -0.18 -0.95
C THR A 147 2.03 0.83 0.04
N ARG A 148 2.11 0.43 1.32
CA ARG A 148 2.69 1.23 2.40
C ARG A 148 3.70 0.41 3.17
N ASN A 149 4.87 0.99 3.39
CA ASN A 149 5.86 0.42 4.29
C ASN A 149 5.61 0.88 5.71
N VAL A 150 5.32 -0.04 6.61
CA VAL A 150 5.15 0.18 8.04
C VAL A 150 6.45 -0.21 8.74
N SER A 151 7.08 0.76 9.42
CA SER A 151 8.25 0.51 10.24
C SER A 151 7.83 -0.12 11.57
N ILE A 152 8.52 -1.20 11.95
CA ILE A 152 8.34 -1.89 13.21
C ILE A 152 9.35 -1.34 14.22
N ASN A 153 8.86 -0.86 15.36
CA ASN A 153 9.71 -0.27 16.38
C ASN A 153 10.56 -1.32 17.12
N GLY A 154 11.40 -0.87 18.05
CA GLY A 154 12.23 -1.74 18.87
C GLY A 154 11.45 -2.66 19.83
N CYS A 155 10.16 -2.42 20.01
CA CYS A 155 9.25 -3.27 20.77
C CYS A 155 8.46 -4.27 19.89
N GLY A 156 8.75 -4.34 18.59
CA GLY A 156 8.15 -5.32 17.70
C GLY A 156 6.71 -5.03 17.27
N PHE A 157 6.29 -3.75 17.24
CA PHE A 157 5.04 -3.36 16.59
C PHE A 157 5.19 -2.12 15.70
N GLY A 158 4.37 -2.06 14.65
CA GLY A 158 4.23 -0.93 13.75
C GLY A 158 2.81 -0.38 13.76
N ILE A 159 2.65 0.84 13.22
CA ILE A 159 1.37 1.55 13.21
C ILE A 159 0.97 1.84 11.77
N LEU A 160 -0.22 1.37 11.40
CA LEU A 160 -0.92 1.72 10.17
C LEU A 160 -2.14 2.58 10.51
N ARG A 161 -2.10 3.84 10.09
CA ARG A 161 -3.19 4.82 10.24
C ARG A 161 -3.48 5.49 8.92
N ALA A 162 -4.70 5.99 8.75
CA ALA A 162 -5.06 6.75 7.56
C ALA A 162 -4.09 7.93 7.35
N ALA A 163 -3.73 8.21 6.09
CA ALA A 163 -2.98 9.43 5.79
C ALA A 163 -3.93 10.64 5.89
N SER A 164 -3.39 11.82 6.20
CA SER A 164 -4.20 13.05 6.28
C SER A 164 -5.04 13.25 5.02
N GLY A 165 -6.37 13.40 5.20
CA GLY A 165 -7.32 13.55 4.08
C GLY A 165 -7.72 12.25 3.38
N SER A 166 -7.40 11.08 3.94
CA SER A 166 -7.81 9.76 3.42
C SER A 166 -8.39 8.88 4.52
N SER A 167 -9.02 7.76 4.14
CA SER A 167 -9.40 6.67 5.05
C SER A 167 -8.50 5.46 4.82
N LEU A 168 -8.42 4.58 5.83
CA LEU A 168 -7.93 3.22 5.58
C LEU A 168 -8.94 2.48 4.68
N PRO A 169 -8.48 1.58 3.79
CA PRO A 169 -9.37 0.72 3.04
C PRO A 169 -10.08 -0.26 3.99
N SER A 170 -11.25 -0.75 3.59
CA SER A 170 -12.00 -1.77 4.36
C SER A 170 -11.23 -3.08 4.46
N THR A 171 -10.41 -3.38 3.44
CA THR A 171 -9.55 -4.56 3.36
C THR A 171 -8.13 -4.16 3.00
N PHE A 172 -7.15 -4.85 3.56
CA PHE A 172 -5.73 -4.67 3.24
C PHE A 172 -4.99 -6.01 3.41
N GLU A 173 -3.80 -6.13 2.83
CA GLU A 173 -3.01 -7.36 2.89
C GLU A 173 -1.66 -7.13 3.53
N ILE A 174 -1.19 -8.14 4.26
CA ILE A 174 0.17 -8.18 4.81
C ILE A 174 0.78 -9.53 4.44
N GLY A 175 1.77 -9.50 3.53
CA GLY A 175 2.27 -10.72 2.90
C GLY A 175 1.18 -11.37 2.05
N THR A 176 0.80 -12.60 2.37
CA THR A 176 -0.28 -13.34 1.69
C THR A 176 -1.60 -13.35 2.47
N ASN A 177 -1.66 -12.65 3.60
CA ASN A 177 -2.83 -12.65 4.48
C ASN A 177 -3.67 -11.41 4.24
N SER A 178 -4.97 -11.61 3.98
CA SER A 178 -5.95 -10.54 3.82
C SER A 178 -6.65 -10.24 5.15
N TYR A 179 -6.80 -8.96 5.48
CA TYR A 179 -7.41 -8.47 6.71
C TYR A 179 -8.57 -7.54 6.38
N THR A 180 -9.68 -7.69 7.11
CA THR A 180 -10.83 -6.78 7.04
C THR A 180 -10.87 -5.90 8.28
N LEU A 181 -10.83 -4.58 8.10
CA LEU A 181 -10.73 -3.61 9.20
C LEU A 181 -11.86 -3.77 10.23
N ALA A 182 -13.07 -4.08 9.77
CA ALA A 182 -14.24 -4.28 10.62
C ALA A 182 -14.08 -5.49 11.55
N THR A 183 -13.42 -6.56 11.10
CA THR A 183 -13.31 -7.83 11.82
C THR A 183 -12.03 -7.95 12.65
N LEU A 184 -11.11 -6.99 12.56
CA LEU A 184 -9.93 -6.96 13.40
C LEU A 184 -10.33 -6.88 14.89
N PRO A 185 -9.66 -7.63 15.78
CA PRO A 185 -9.81 -7.46 17.21
C PRO A 185 -9.52 -6.02 17.62
N ASP A 186 -10.39 -5.46 18.47
CA ASP A 186 -10.17 -4.16 19.06
C ASP A 186 -9.54 -4.31 20.43
N ALA A 187 -8.32 -3.78 20.59
CA ALA A 187 -7.59 -3.84 21.84
C ALA A 187 -8.06 -2.79 22.87
N GLY A 188 -8.93 -1.85 22.47
CA GLY A 188 -9.43 -0.74 23.28
C GLY A 188 -8.37 0.34 23.53
N GLU A 189 -7.20 -0.06 24.00
CA GLU A 189 -6.06 0.81 24.31
C GLU A 189 -4.79 0.35 23.58
N PRO A 190 -3.93 1.29 23.14
CA PRO A 190 -2.75 0.97 22.35
C PRO A 190 -1.56 0.49 23.20
N PRO A 191 -0.65 -0.33 22.64
CA PRO A 191 0.62 -0.62 23.30
C PRO A 191 1.52 0.61 23.28
N VAL A 192 2.44 0.69 24.24
CA VAL A 192 3.47 1.73 24.33
C VAL A 192 4.85 1.09 24.24
N CYS A 193 5.70 1.63 23.38
CA CYS A 193 7.12 1.28 23.34
C CYS A 193 7.92 2.40 24.00
N ARG A 194 8.69 2.08 25.04
CA ARG A 194 9.66 3.02 25.62
C ARG A 194 11.08 2.51 25.42
N THR A 195 11.95 3.38 24.95
CA THR A 195 13.38 3.09 24.82
C THR A 195 14.13 3.86 25.88
N THR A 196 14.92 3.18 26.71
CA THR A 196 15.76 3.79 27.75
C THR A 196 17.13 3.14 27.69
N ASN A 197 18.19 3.94 27.58
CA ASN A 197 19.57 3.46 27.44
C ASN A 197 19.76 2.44 26.30
N GLY A 198 19.07 2.63 25.17
CA GLY A 198 19.15 1.74 24.00
C GLY A 198 18.33 0.45 24.12
N VAL A 199 17.70 0.19 25.26
CA VAL A 199 16.83 -0.98 25.47
C VAL A 199 15.37 -0.58 25.27
N SER A 200 14.66 -1.28 24.39
CA SER A 200 13.24 -1.05 24.11
C SER A 200 12.38 -1.99 24.95
N THR A 201 11.45 -1.42 25.71
CA THR A 201 10.50 -2.14 26.57
C THR A 201 9.08 -1.83 26.13
N GLY A 202 8.33 -2.90 25.83
CA GLY A 202 6.91 -2.83 25.50
C GLY A 202 6.03 -2.82 26.75
N TYR A 203 5.00 -1.99 26.74
CA TYR A 203 3.97 -1.92 27.78
C TYR A 203 2.62 -2.11 27.11
N VAL A 204 1.81 -3.00 27.68
CA VAL A 204 0.44 -3.23 27.27
C VAL A 204 -0.49 -2.92 28.45
N PRO A 205 -1.71 -2.43 28.18
CA PRO A 205 -2.76 -2.33 29.19
C PRO A 205 -2.97 -3.65 29.93
N SER A 206 -3.21 -3.57 31.25
CA SER A 206 -3.39 -4.75 32.10
C SER A 206 -4.60 -5.63 31.72
N GLY A 207 -5.53 -5.11 30.93
CA GLY A 207 -6.70 -5.82 30.43
C GLY A 207 -6.52 -6.48 29.05
N TRP A 208 -5.32 -6.48 28.49
CA TRP A 208 -5.04 -7.27 27.29
C TRP A 208 -5.11 -8.78 27.60
N PRO A 209 -5.75 -9.59 26.74
CA PRO A 209 -5.85 -11.04 26.89
C PRO A 209 -4.53 -11.76 26.59
#